data_AF-A0AAV4J123-F1
#
_entry.id   AF-A0AAV4J123-F1
#
_cell.length_a   1.000
_cell.length_b   1.000
_cell.length_c   1.000
_cell.angle_alpha   90.00
_cell.angle_beta   90.00
_cell.angle_gamma   90.00
#
_symmetry.space_group_name_H-M   'P 1'
#
loop_
_entity.id
_entity.type
_entity.pdbx_description
1 polymer ?
#
loop_
_entity_poly.entity_id
_entity_poly.type
_entity_poly.pdbx_seq_one_letter_code
_entity_poly.pdbx_strand_id
1 'polypeptide(L)'
;MEFTKENMRFYIFMRCKLGKSAKLIHGTLQAVCADWACSYQTVYRWVKEYNEGKESLSDCSRPGRPKSFVNEQTIASIKKDIDEDLHISVRV
;
A
#
# COMPACT_ATOMS: atom_id res chain seq x y z
N MET A 1 -14.02 -3.01 -20.02
CA MET A 1 -14.11 -2.46 -18.66
C MET A 1 -12.85 -2.92 -17.93
N GLU A 2 -12.03 -2.00 -17.42
CA GLU A 2 -10.76 -2.37 -16.78
C GLU A 2 -10.97 -2.71 -15.30
N PHE A 3 -10.51 -3.90 -14.91
CA PHE A 3 -10.54 -4.36 -13.52
C PHE A 3 -9.32 -3.82 -12.76
N THR A 4 -9.38 -2.56 -12.34
CA THR A 4 -8.36 -1.97 -11.49
C THR A 4 -8.57 -2.35 -10.02
N LYS A 5 -7.49 -2.26 -9.22
CA LYS A 5 -7.57 -2.51 -7.76
C LYS A 5 -8.54 -1.56 -7.07
N GLU A 6 -8.60 -0.30 -7.51
CA GLU A 6 -9.52 0.71 -6.97
C GLU A 6 -10.97 0.35 -7.26
N ASN A 7 -11.29 -0.13 -8.47
CA ASN A 7 -12.64 -0.58 -8.82
C ASN A 7 -13.11 -1.74 -7.95
N MET A 8 -12.23 -2.72 -7.71
CA MET A 8 -12.54 -3.84 -6.81
C MET A 8 -12.73 -3.36 -5.36
N ARG A 9 -11.89 -2.43 -4.91
CA ARG A 9 -11.96 -1.87 -3.56
C ARG A 9 -13.25 -1.10 -3.33
N PHE A 10 -13.66 -0.27 -4.28
CA PHE A 10 -14.94 0.43 -4.27
C PHE A 10 -16.12 -0.55 -4.24
N TYR A 11 -16.10 -1.59 -5.07
CA TYR A 11 -17.13 -2.63 -5.06
C TYR A 11 -17.23 -3.32 -3.68
N ILE A 12 -16.10 -3.69 -3.09
CA ILE A 12 -16.05 -4.33 -1.77
C ILE A 12 -16.58 -3.38 -0.70
N PHE A 13 -16.22 -2.10 -0.74
CA PHE A 13 -16.73 -1.07 0.17
C PHE A 13 -18.24 -0.97 0.12
N MET A 14 -18.81 -0.82 -1.08
CA MET A 14 -20.26 -0.73 -1.27
C MET A 14 -20.99 -1.98 -0.76
N ARG A 15 -20.46 -3.18 -1.05
CA ARG A 15 -21.05 -4.44 -0.56
C ARG A 15 -20.91 -4.60 0.95
N CYS A 16 -19.81 -4.14 1.54
CA CYS A 16 -19.60 -4.14 2.98
C CYS A 16 -20.62 -3.24 3.70
N LYS A 17 -20.87 -2.03 3.18
CA LYS A 17 -21.91 -1.12 3.69
C LYS A 17 -23.33 -1.71 3.60
N LEU A 18 -23.57 -2.60 2.62
CA LEU A 18 -24.81 -3.39 2.51
C LEU A 18 -24.85 -4.63 3.41
N GLY A 19 -23.88 -4.81 4.31
CA GLY A 19 -23.82 -5.94 5.26
C GLY A 19 -23.53 -7.29 4.61
N LYS A 20 -22.96 -7.32 3.39
CA LYS A 20 -22.62 -8.59 2.73
C LYS A 20 -21.36 -9.20 3.31
N SER A 21 -21.34 -10.53 3.45
CA SER A 21 -20.17 -11.25 3.95
C SER A 21 -19.03 -11.26 2.93
N ALA A 22 -17.79 -11.28 3.41
CA ALA A 22 -16.59 -11.35 2.55
C ALA A 22 -16.61 -12.55 1.59
N LYS A 23 -17.18 -13.69 2.01
CA LYS A 23 -17.33 -14.89 1.18
C LYS A 23 -18.24 -14.65 -0.02
N LEU A 24 -19.38 -14.00 0.19
CA LEU A 24 -20.30 -13.65 -0.90
C LEU A 24 -19.63 -12.67 -1.87
N ILE A 25 -18.99 -11.63 -1.33
CA ILE A 25 -18.31 -10.59 -2.12
C ILE A 25 -17.23 -11.20 -3.01
N HIS A 26 -16.37 -12.05 -2.45
CA HIS A 26 -15.34 -12.76 -3.18
C HIS A 26 -15.92 -13.70 -4.24
N GLY A 27 -16.99 -14.44 -3.93
CA GLY A 27 -17.65 -15.30 -4.92
C GLY A 27 -18.16 -14.51 -6.14
N THR A 28 -18.76 -13.34 -5.91
CA THR A 28 -19.18 -12.46 -7.02
C THR A 28 -17.98 -11.89 -7.79
N LEU A 29 -16.92 -11.48 -7.11
CA LEU A 29 -15.70 -10.99 -7.76
C LEU A 29 -15.04 -12.07 -8.61
N GLN A 30 -14.94 -13.30 -8.11
CA GLN A 30 -14.38 -14.43 -8.85
C GLN A 30 -15.24 -14.78 -10.07
N ALA A 31 -16.56 -14.73 -9.95
CA ALA A 31 -17.47 -15.04 -11.06
C ALA A 31 -17.39 -14.00 -12.20
N VAL A 32 -17.14 -12.72 -11.88
CA VAL A 32 -17.12 -11.63 -12.86
C VAL A 32 -15.72 -11.34 -13.40
N CYS A 33 -14.71 -11.32 -12.52
CA CYS A 33 -13.35 -10.92 -12.86
C CYS A 33 -12.42 -12.12 -13.16
N ALA A 34 -12.85 -13.35 -12.85
CA ALA A 34 -12.06 -14.57 -12.98
C ALA A 34 -10.65 -14.41 -12.41
N ASP A 35 -9.60 -14.56 -13.22
CA ASP A 35 -8.20 -14.50 -12.81
C ASP A 35 -7.74 -13.10 -12.38
N TRP A 36 -8.49 -12.06 -12.74
CA TRP A 36 -8.22 -10.69 -12.31
C TRP A 36 -8.72 -10.41 -10.90
N ALA A 37 -9.58 -11.29 -10.35
CA ALA A 37 -10.16 -11.10 -9.03
C ALA A 37 -9.08 -11.04 -7.94
N CYS A 38 -9.27 -10.13 -6.99
CA CYS A 38 -8.44 -10.12 -5.79
C CYS A 38 -8.71 -11.36 -4.93
N SER A 39 -7.65 -11.84 -4.27
CA SER A 39 -7.74 -13.03 -3.42
C SER A 39 -8.74 -12.84 -2.27
N TYR A 40 -9.33 -13.95 -1.82
CA TYR A 40 -10.23 -13.96 -0.67
C TYR A 40 -9.64 -13.26 0.56
N GLN A 41 -8.35 -13.46 0.85
CA GLN A 41 -7.65 -12.79 1.95
C GLN A 41 -7.65 -11.27 1.81
N THR A 42 -7.49 -10.76 0.59
CA THR A 42 -7.54 -9.31 0.31
C THR A 42 -8.95 -8.77 0.56
N VAL A 43 -9.98 -9.47 0.07
CA VAL A 43 -11.39 -9.11 0.31
C VAL A 43 -11.69 -9.09 1.81
N TYR A 44 -11.28 -10.14 2.53
CA TYR A 44 -11.49 -10.24 3.97
C TYR A 44 -10.81 -9.10 4.74
N ARG A 45 -9.56 -8.78 4.40
CA ARG A 45 -8.83 -7.67 5.01
C ARG A 45 -9.56 -6.35 4.81
N TRP A 46 -10.01 -6.04 3.60
CA TRP A 46 -10.72 -4.78 3.35
C TRP A 46 -12.10 -4.73 4.01
N VAL A 47 -12.85 -5.84 4.02
CA VAL A 47 -14.12 -5.91 4.77
C VAL A 47 -13.89 -5.65 6.26
N LYS A 48 -12.81 -6.21 6.83
CA LYS A 48 -12.43 -5.94 8.22
C LYS A 48 -12.10 -4.47 8.45
N GLU A 49 -11.26 -3.87 7.61
CA GLU A 49 -10.90 -2.45 7.69
C GLU A 49 -12.14 -1.54 7.60
N TYR A 50 -13.10 -1.88 6.74
CA TYR A 50 -14.35 -1.13 6.58
C TYR A 50 -15.30 -1.26 7.78
N ASN A 51 -15.34 -2.43 8.40
CA ASN A 51 -16.08 -2.61 9.65
C ASN A 51 -15.40 -1.87 10.82
N GLU A 52 -14.09 -1.68 10.77
CA GLU A 52 -13.32 -0.86 11.73
C GLU A 52 -13.44 0.65 11.48
N GLY A 53 -14.23 1.07 10.48
CA GLY A 53 -14.54 2.49 10.22
C GLY A 53 -13.60 3.17 9.23
N LYS A 54 -12.69 2.44 8.58
CA LYS A 54 -11.90 3.00 7.47
C LYS A 54 -12.82 3.21 6.27
N GLU A 55 -12.73 4.35 5.58
CA GLU A 55 -13.53 4.62 4.38
C GLU A 55 -12.69 4.95 3.15
N SER A 56 -11.36 4.95 3.30
CA SER A 56 -10.46 5.24 2.20
C SER A 56 -10.48 4.13 1.15
N LEU A 57 -10.66 4.56 -0.11
CA LEU A 57 -10.57 3.72 -1.31
C LEU A 57 -9.16 3.68 -1.89
N SER A 58 -8.27 4.57 -1.45
CA SER A 58 -6.88 4.63 -1.86
C SER A 58 -5.97 3.89 -0.88
N ASP A 59 -4.80 3.48 -1.35
CA ASP A 59 -3.77 3.00 -0.45
C ASP A 59 -3.25 4.14 0.44
N CYS A 60 -3.02 3.83 1.71
CA CYS A 60 -2.34 4.76 2.60
C CYS A 60 -0.93 5.05 2.05
N SER A 61 -0.44 6.27 2.29
CA SER A 61 0.94 6.62 1.97
C SER A 61 1.87 5.56 2.55
N ARG A 62 2.67 4.93 1.69
CA ARG A 62 3.65 3.96 2.14
C ARG A 62 4.75 4.74 2.85
N PRO A 63 5.04 4.46 4.12
CA PRO A 63 6.23 5.04 4.73
C PRO A 63 7.41 4.61 3.86
N GLY A 64 8.04 5.58 3.20
CA GLY A 64 9.27 5.33 2.48
C GLY A 64 10.35 4.85 3.45
N ARG A 65 11.53 4.53 2.91
CA ARG A 65 12.70 4.30 3.77
C ARG A 65 12.84 5.51 4.71
N PRO A 66 12.83 5.32 6.04
CA PRO A 66 13.01 6.43 6.95
C PRO A 66 14.31 7.14 6.62
N LYS A 67 14.25 8.45 6.36
CA LYS A 67 15.44 9.30 6.14
C LYS A 67 16.22 9.56 7.43
N SER A 68 16.10 8.70 8.44
CA SER A 68 16.73 8.86 9.76
C SER A 68 18.26 8.84 9.73
N PHE A 69 18.87 8.60 8.56
CA PHE A 69 20.31 8.63 8.35
C PHE A 69 20.80 9.90 7.64
N VAL A 70 19.90 10.77 7.17
CA VAL A 70 20.24 12.02 6.48
C VAL A 70 20.00 13.18 7.44
N ASN A 71 20.83 13.26 8.49
CA ASN A 71 20.90 14.43 9.36
C ASN A 71 21.99 15.37 8.85
N GLU A 72 21.84 16.68 9.07
CA GLU A 72 22.86 17.67 8.71
C GLU A 72 24.23 17.34 9.33
N GLN A 73 24.23 16.76 10.54
CA GLN A 73 25.42 16.26 11.21
C GLN A 73 26.10 15.11 10.45
N THR A 74 25.32 14.13 9.99
CA THR A 74 25.83 13.00 9.20
C THR A 74 26.37 13.48 7.84
N ILE A 75 25.69 14.45 7.22
CA ILE A 75 26.15 15.08 5.97
C ILE A 75 27.46 15.84 6.20
N ALA A 76 27.57 16.58 7.31
CA ALA A 76 28.77 17.33 7.65
C ALA A 76 29.97 16.40 7.93
N SER A 77 29.75 15.30 8.66
CA SER A 77 30.79 14.27 8.87
C SER A 77 31.24 13.65 7.55
N ILE A 78 30.32 13.21 6.68
CA ILE A 78 30.68 12.64 5.39
C ILE A 78 31.43 13.65 4.51
N LYS A 79 31.03 14.93 4.51
CA LYS A 79 31.74 15.98 3.77
C LYS A 79 33.17 16.17 4.29
N LYS A 80 33.35 16.17 5.60
CA LYS A 80 34.68 16.26 6.23
C LYS A 80 35.55 15.05 5.85
N ASP A 81 34.99 13.85 5.89
CA ASP A 81 35.71 12.63 5.51
C ASP A 81 36.16 12.66 4.03
N ILE A 82 35.33 13.21 3.13
CA ILE A 82 35.67 13.40 1.70
C ILE A 82 36.75 14.46 1.50
N ASP A 83 36.70 15.56 2.24
CA ASP A 83 37.74 16.61 2.17
C ASP A 83 39.10 16.11 2.69
N GLU A 84 39.09 15.16 3.63
CA GLU A 84 40.29 14.52 4.18
C GLU A 84 40.85 13.40 3.28
N ASP A 85 40.02 12.70 2.50
CA ASP A 85 40.44 11.66 1.55
C ASP A 85 39.63 11.71 0.21
N LEU A 86 40.29 12.26 -0.81
CA LEU A 86 39.75 12.44 -2.17
C LEU A 86 39.52 11.10 -2.92
N HIS A 87 39.96 9.96 -2.39
CA HIS A 87 39.69 8.64 -2.99
C HIS A 87 38.42 7.97 -2.49
N ILE A 88 37.69 8.59 -1.55
CA ILE A 88 36.40 8.09 -1.10
C ILE A 88 35.34 8.42 -2.17
N SER A 89 34.76 7.37 -2.78
CA SER A 89 33.62 7.53 -3.67
C SER A 89 32.32 7.24 -2.94
N VAL A 90 31.41 8.20 -2.94
CA VAL A 90 30.05 8.02 -2.39
C VAL A 90 29.20 7.38 -3.48
N ARG A 91 28.73 6.16 -3.23
CA ARG A 91 27.69 5.52 -4.04
C ARG A 91 26.33 5.90 -3.47
N VAL A 92 25.64 6.82 -4.16
CA VAL A 92 24.29 7.30 -3.83
C VAL A 92 23.24 6.33 -4.34
#